data_AF-A0A1I5F2F1-F1
#
_entry.id   AF-A0A1I5F2F1-F1
#
_cell.length_a   1.000
_cell.length_b   1.000
_cell.length_c   1.000
_cell.angle_alpha   90.00
_cell.angle_beta   90.00
_cell.angle_gamma   90.00
#
_symmetry.space_group_name_H-M   'P 1'
#
loop_
_entity.id
_entity.type
_entity.pdbx_description
1 polymer ?
#
loop_
_entity_poly.entity_id
_entity_poly.type
_entity_poly.pdbx_seq_one_letter_code
_entity_poly.pdbx_strand_id
1 'polypeptide(L)'
;MTKQGQGTTIMDFPWKDQATLVRITAGQSFDGYAGEILFEGTLLAMARKVRDMKRDQRKGLRISLPDRHVRPNSFQDEALSSLIEAMPFAAR
;
A
#
# COMPACT_ATOMS: atom_id res chain seq x y z
N MET A 1 -4.57 32.71 2.06
CA MET A 1 -4.72 31.62 3.06
C MET A 1 -4.99 30.33 2.31
N THR A 2 -3.94 29.68 1.82
CA THR A 2 -4.04 28.43 1.06
C THR A 2 -3.97 27.24 2.00
N LYS A 3 -4.85 26.27 1.71
CA LYS A 3 -5.30 25.18 2.56
C LYS A 3 -4.15 24.40 3.18
N GLN A 4 -4.32 24.12 4.46
CA GLN A 4 -3.56 23.16 5.25
C GLN A 4 -3.34 21.89 4.43
N GLY A 5 -2.09 21.63 4.05
CA GLY A 5 -1.67 20.31 3.60
C GLY A 5 -1.92 19.37 4.77
N GLN A 6 -2.90 18.48 4.62
CA GLN A 6 -3.17 17.42 5.57
C GLN A 6 -1.89 16.57 5.64
N GLY A 7 -1.08 16.82 6.67
CA GLY A 7 -0.11 15.84 7.11
C GLY A 7 -0.90 14.66 7.63
N THR A 8 -1.05 13.61 6.82
CA THR A 8 -1.62 12.34 7.26
C THR A 8 -0.74 11.83 8.38
N THR A 9 -1.17 12.03 9.62
CA THR A 9 -0.47 11.55 10.79
C THR A 9 -0.39 10.04 10.71
N ILE A 10 0.78 9.48 11.00
CA ILE A 10 1.11 8.04 10.98
C ILE A 10 0.04 7.15 11.67
N MET A 11 -0.79 7.72 12.56
CA MET A 11 -1.86 7.03 13.28
C MET A 11 -3.20 6.90 12.52
N ASP A 12 -3.41 7.59 11.40
CA ASP A 12 -4.69 7.60 10.67
C ASP A 12 -4.79 6.52 9.60
N PHE A 13 -3.71 5.78 9.35
CA PHE A 13 -3.76 4.64 8.44
C PHE A 13 -4.42 3.43 9.09
N PRO A 14 -5.24 2.67 8.34
CA PRO A 14 -5.90 1.47 8.82
C PRO A 14 -4.89 0.30 8.91
N TRP A 15 -3.84 0.44 9.71
CA TRP A 15 -2.72 -0.50 9.81
C TRP A 15 -3.12 -1.93 10.18
N LYS A 16 -4.26 -2.08 10.86
CA LYS A 16 -4.82 -3.36 11.31
C LYS A 16 -5.77 -3.99 10.30
N ASP A 17 -6.22 -3.24 9.30
CA ASP A 17 -7.18 -3.74 8.33
C ASP A 17 -6.52 -4.74 7.41
N GLN A 18 -7.31 -5.70 6.94
CA GLN A 18 -6.86 -6.67 5.95
C GLN A 18 -6.48 -5.96 4.66
N ALA A 19 -5.43 -6.43 4.03
CA ALA A 19 -4.86 -5.88 2.82
C ALA A 19 -4.25 -7.01 2.01
N THR A 20 -4.24 -6.83 0.70
CA THR A 20 -3.70 -7.80 -0.25
C THR A 20 -2.56 -7.15 -1.02
N LEU A 21 -1.37 -7.75 -0.97
CA LEU A 21 -0.26 -7.36 -1.82
C LEU A 21 -0.37 -8.10 -3.14
N VAL A 22 -0.51 -7.31 -4.20
CA VAL A 22 -0.75 -7.77 -5.56
C VAL A 22 0.43 -7.36 -6.44
N ARG A 23 0.87 -8.24 -7.34
CA ARG A 23 1.80 -7.92 -8.42
C ARG A 23 1.01 -7.66 -9.70
N ILE A 24 1.19 -6.46 -10.26
CA ILE A 24 0.67 -6.06 -11.54
C ILE A 24 1.68 -6.47 -12.61
N THR A 25 1.33 -7.46 -13.40
CA THR A 25 2.10 -7.87 -14.60
C THR A 25 1.72 -6.98 -15.77
N ALA A 26 2.73 -6.35 -16.40
CA ALA A 26 2.52 -5.53 -17.58
C ALA A 26 2.00 -6.40 -18.74
N GLY A 27 0.80 -6.11 -19.23
CA GLY A 27 0.18 -6.85 -20.33
C GLY A 27 -1.33 -7.07 -20.20
N GLN A 28 -1.92 -6.81 -19.03
CA GLN A 28 -3.37 -6.93 -18.82
C GLN A 28 -3.93 -5.61 -18.33
N SER A 29 -4.30 -4.76 -19.28
CA SER A 29 -5.12 -3.59 -19.00
C SER A 29 -6.57 -3.88 -19.34
N PHE A 30 -7.45 -3.38 -18.48
CA PHE A 30 -8.73 -2.73 -18.79
C PHE A 30 -10.06 -3.32 -18.34
N ASP A 31 -10.19 -4.58 -17.88
CA ASP A 31 -11.53 -5.04 -17.38
C ASP A 31 -11.52 -5.96 -16.15
N GLY A 32 -10.34 -6.17 -15.56
CA GLY A 32 -10.18 -6.93 -14.35
C GLY A 32 -8.70 -7.02 -14.08
N TYR A 33 -8.23 -6.34 -13.04
CA TYR A 33 -6.85 -6.46 -12.61
C TYR A 33 -6.62 -7.92 -12.17
N ALA A 34 -6.23 -8.79 -13.11
CA ALA A 34 -5.65 -10.09 -12.82
C ALA A 34 -4.21 -9.88 -12.36
N GLY A 35 -4.07 -9.16 -11.24
CA GLY A 35 -2.82 -9.10 -10.52
C GLY A 35 -2.68 -10.37 -9.70
N GLU A 36 -1.46 -10.91 -9.65
CA GLU A 36 -1.17 -12.07 -8.83
C GLU A 36 -1.18 -11.63 -7.36
N ILE A 37 -2.04 -12.24 -6.54
CA ILE A 37 -1.99 -12.07 -5.09
C ILE A 37 -0.73 -12.75 -4.60
N LEU A 38 0.24 -11.95 -4.15
CA LEU A 38 1.48 -12.47 -3.58
C LEU A 38 1.29 -12.82 -2.10
N PHE A 39 0.57 -11.97 -1.38
CA PHE A 39 0.35 -12.12 0.07
C PHE A 39 -0.96 -11.46 0.51
N GLU A 40 -1.55 -12.00 1.57
CA GLU A 40 -2.68 -11.44 2.30
C GLU A 40 -2.31 -11.27 3.78
N GLY A 41 -2.84 -10.23 4.41
CA GLY A 41 -2.64 -9.96 5.83
C GLY A 41 -2.94 -8.51 6.17
N THR A 42 -2.45 -7.99 7.30
CA THR A 42 -2.73 -6.59 7.67
C THR A 42 -1.97 -5.60 6.80
N LEU A 43 -2.49 -4.39 6.62
CA LEU A 43 -1.82 -3.29 5.91
C LEU A 43 -0.39 -3.07 6.44
N LEU A 44 -0.19 -3.13 7.76
CA LEU A 44 1.14 -3.00 8.37
C LEU A 44 2.06 -4.16 7.99
N ALA A 45 1.56 -5.39 7.97
CA ALA A 45 2.35 -6.56 7.57
C ALA A 45 2.75 -6.46 6.09
N MET A 46 1.86 -5.98 5.24
CA MET A 46 2.14 -5.76 3.81
C MET A 46 3.17 -4.65 3.62
N ALA A 47 3.00 -3.50 4.29
CA ALA A 47 3.96 -2.40 4.22
C ALA A 47 5.36 -2.82 4.69
N ARG A 48 5.46 -3.61 5.78
CA ARG A 48 6.73 -4.22 6.24
C ARG A 48 7.36 -5.10 5.17
N LYS A 49 6.59 -5.99 4.55
CA LYS A 49 7.09 -6.86 3.47
C LYS A 49 7.64 -6.05 2.31
N VAL A 50 6.92 -5.03 1.84
CA VAL A 50 7.37 -4.21 0.72
C VAL A 50 8.61 -3.38 1.09
N ARG A 51 8.68 -2.86 2.33
CA ARG A 51 9.87 -2.17 2.86
C ARG A 51 11.11 -3.05 2.82
N ASP A 52 10.97 -4.33 3.18
CA ASP A 52 12.09 -5.26 3.23
C ASP A 52 12.51 -5.78 1.82
N MET A 53 11.69 -5.54 0.79
CA MET A 53 12.02 -5.85 -0.62
C MET A 53 12.97 -4.82 -1.24
N LYS A 54 13.77 -5.26 -2.22
CA LYS A 54 14.63 -4.38 -3.03
C LYS A 54 13.78 -3.47 -3.91
N ARG A 55 14.29 -2.26 -4.21
CA ARG A 55 13.57 -1.24 -5.00
C ARG A 55 13.04 -1.78 -6.35
N ASP A 56 13.81 -2.62 -7.03
CA ASP A 56 13.37 -3.21 -8.31
C ASP A 56 12.26 -4.25 -8.15
N GLN A 57 12.17 -4.92 -7.00
CA GLN A 57 11.09 -5.88 -6.70
C GLN A 57 9.79 -5.17 -6.35
N ARG A 58 9.84 -3.89 -5.96
CA ARG A 58 8.67 -3.05 -5.64
C ARG A 58 7.95 -2.52 -6.88
N LYS A 59 8.63 -2.51 -8.04
CA LYS A 59 8.02 -2.07 -9.30
C LYS A 59 6.86 -3.00 -9.66
N GLY A 60 5.70 -2.41 -9.93
CA GLY A 60 4.47 -3.16 -10.23
C GLY A 60 3.85 -3.84 -9.01
N LEU A 61 4.20 -3.46 -7.79
CA LEU A 61 3.46 -3.91 -6.59
C LEU A 61 2.36 -2.93 -6.23
N ARG A 62 1.22 -3.48 -5.78
CA ARG A 62 0.08 -2.73 -5.25
C ARG A 62 -0.42 -3.37 -3.97
N ILE A 63 -0.59 -2.60 -2.91
CA ILE A 63 -1.32 -3.05 -1.73
C ILE A 63 -2.78 -2.58 -1.90
N SER A 64 -3.75 -3.48 -1.79
CA SER A 64 -5.17 -3.16 -1.92
C SER A 64 -5.89 -3.46 -0.61
N LEU A 65 -6.74 -2.54 -0.15
CA LEU A 65 -7.67 -2.76 0.95
C LEU A 65 -8.99 -3.31 0.40
N PRO A 66 -9.61 -4.31 1.05
CA PRO A 66 -10.89 -4.88 0.63
C PRO A 66 -12.05 -3.92 0.90
N ASP A 67 -11.92 -3.02 1.88
CA ASP A 67 -12.98 -2.11 2.27
C ASP A 67 -12.95 -0.81 1.44
N ARG A 68 -14.06 -0.52 0.76
CA ARG A 68 -14.22 0.62 -0.15
C ARG A 68 -14.50 1.94 0.57
N HIS A 69 -14.66 1.92 1.89
CA HIS A 69 -14.99 3.11 2.69
C HIS A 69 -13.77 3.97 3.05
N VAL A 70 -12.55 3.44 2.97
CA VAL A 70 -11.32 4.18 3.24
C VAL A 70 -10.59 4.47 1.93
N ARG A 71 -10.44 5.76 1.58
CA ARG A 71 -9.65 6.20 0.42
C ARG A 71 -8.30 6.76 0.89
N PRO A 72 -7.19 6.44 0.18
CA PRO A 72 -7.12 5.54 -0.97
C PRO A 72 -7.28 4.06 -0.55
N ASN A 73 -8.08 3.31 -1.32
CA ASN A 73 -8.32 1.88 -1.09
C ASN A 73 -7.22 0.99 -1.70
N SER A 74 -6.22 1.59 -2.34
CA SER A 74 -5.03 0.89 -2.81
C SER A 74 -3.83 1.85 -2.88
N PHE A 75 -2.64 1.29 -2.68
CA PHE A 75 -1.36 1.99 -2.68
C PHE A 75 -0.44 1.38 -3.74
N GLN A 76 0.02 2.21 -4.68
CA GLN A 76 0.92 1.84 -5.76
C GLN A 76 1.96 2.94 -5.96
N ASP A 77 3.14 2.60 -6.49
CA ASP A 77 4.18 3.54 -6.92
C ASP A 77 4.53 4.58 -5.84
N GLU A 78 4.25 5.87 -6.07
CA GLU A 78 4.51 6.94 -5.10
C GLU A 78 3.69 6.77 -3.81
N ALA A 79 2.41 6.43 -3.92
CA ALA A 79 1.54 6.19 -2.76
C ALA A 79 2.00 4.99 -1.93
N LEU A 80 2.57 3.97 -2.58
CA LEU A 80 3.18 2.83 -1.89
C LEU A 80 4.48 3.24 -1.18
N SER A 81 5.26 4.13 -1.78
CA SER A 81 6.48 4.68 -1.16
C SER A 81 6.13 5.52 0.08
N SER A 82 5.15 6.41 -0.03
CA SER A 82 4.65 7.20 1.11
C SER A 82 4.04 6.33 2.21
N LEU A 83 3.34 5.24 1.86
CA LEU A 83 2.83 4.28 2.85
C LEU A 83 3.97 3.66 3.66
N ILE A 84 5.07 3.27 3.00
CA ILE A 84 6.24 2.69 3.67
C ILE A 84 6.91 3.71 4.60
N GLU A 85 7.05 4.95 4.14
CA GLU A 85 7.61 6.06 4.95
C GLU A 85 6.74 6.40 6.15
N ALA A 86 5.42 6.29 6.00
CA ALA A 86 4.45 6.53 7.05
C ALA A 86 4.32 5.37 8.06
N MET A 87 5.03 4.25 7.88
CA MET A 87 4.95 3.15 8.82
C MET A 87 5.37 3.60 10.23
N PRO A 88 4.64 3.21 11.28
CA PRO A 88 5.08 3.48 12.64
C PRO A 88 6.44 2.82 12.84
N PHE A 89 7.43 3.61 13.29
CA PHE A 89 8.69 3.07 13.79
C PHE A 89 8.33 2.12 14.92
N ALA A 90 8.44 0.82 14.67
CA ALA A 90 8.41 -0.14 15.75
C ALA A 90 9.66 0.15 16.59
N ALA A 91 9.47 0.80 17.75
CA ALA A 91 10.46 0.83 18.79
C ALA A 91 10.90 -0.61 19.03
N ARG A 92 12.17 -0.86 18.76
CA ARG A 92 12.81 -2.17 18.90
C ARG A 92 13.05 -2.46 20.37
#